data_AF-A0A6V7JHY3-F1
#
_entry.id   AF-A0A6V7JHY3-F1
#
_cell.length_a   1.000
_cell.length_b   1.000
_cell.length_c   1.000
_cell.angle_alpha   90.00
_cell.angle_beta   90.00
_cell.angle_gamma   90.00
#
_symmetry.space_group_name_H-M   'P 1'
#
loop_
_entity.id
_entity.type
_entity.pdbx_description
1 polymer ?
#
loop_
_entity_poly.entity_id
_entity_poly.type
_entity_poly.pdbx_seq_one_letter_code
_entity_poly.pdbx_strand_id
1 'polypeptide(L)' 'AVSEATTNNIIISPLSVKSALTILSEGTAGKTRDELLAILRLPIDPAQIRTISGYTLSPLQ' A
#
# COMPACT_ATOMS: atom_id res chain seq x y z
N ALA A 1 -1.91 29.30 -11.25
CA ALA A 1 -2.20 29.19 -9.80
C ALA A 1 -1.16 28.28 -9.18
N VAL A 2 -0.12 28.88 -8.58
CA VAL A 2 0.84 28.14 -7.76
C VAL A 2 0.17 27.97 -6.40
N SER A 3 -0.03 26.73 -5.97
CA SER A 3 -0.65 26.44 -4.67
C SER A 3 0.20 27.07 -3.57
N GLU A 4 -0.37 27.96 -2.77
CA GLU A 4 0.19 28.33 -1.47
C GLU A 4 0.24 27.07 -0.61
N ALA A 5 1.40 26.43 -0.57
CA ALA A 5 1.65 25.34 0.37
C ALA A 5 1.72 25.96 1.76
N THR A 6 0.61 25.88 2.49
CA THR A 6 0.55 26.25 3.90
C THR A 6 1.61 25.44 4.65
N THR A 7 2.59 26.11 5.26
CA THR A 7 3.72 25.51 5.98
C THR A 7 3.28 24.89 7.30
N ASN A 8 2.49 23.84 7.24
CA ASN A 8 2.03 23.07 8.38
C ASN A 8 2.86 21.79 8.51
N ASN A 9 3.11 21.35 9.75
CA ASN A 9 3.81 20.09 10.00
C ASN A 9 2.95 18.91 9.49
N ILE A 10 3.55 18.05 8.66
CA ILE A 10 2.89 16.85 8.11
C ILE A 10 3.57 15.61 8.70
N ILE A 11 2.76 14.69 9.23
CA ILE A 11 3.20 13.35 9.62
C ILE A 11 2.45 12.36 8.74
N ILE A 12 3.18 11.49 8.05
CA ILE A 12 2.64 10.38 7.25
C ILE A 12 3.26 9.08 7.74
N SER A 13 2.46 8.01 7.76
CA SER A 13 2.94 6.64 7.97
C SER A 13 2.94 5.90 6.62
N PRO A 14 4.12 5.71 5.99
CA PRO A 14 4.22 4.94 4.75
C PRO A 14 3.71 3.50 4.93
N LEU A 15 3.92 2.92 6.11
CA LEU A 15 3.45 1.58 6.43
C LEU A 15 1.92 1.50 6.40
N SER A 16 1.23 2.47 7.01
CA SER A 16 -0.24 2.52 7.00
C SER A 16 -0.80 2.60 5.59
N VAL A 17 -0.27 3.51 4.77
CA VAL A 17 -0.71 3.68 3.37
C VAL A 17 -0.45 2.42 2.56
N LYS A 18 0.75 1.82 2.69
CA LYS A 18 1.09 0.59 1.96
C LYS A 18 0.19 -0.57 2.36
N SER A 19 -0.10 -0.74 3.65
CA SER A 19 -0.96 -1.81 4.15
C SER A 19 -2.39 -1.67 3.64
N ALA A 20 -2.97 -0.46 3.71
CA ALA A 20 -4.30 -0.19 3.21
C ALA A 20 -4.43 -0.50 1.70
N LEU A 21 -3.45 -0.08 0.89
CA LEU A 21 -3.45 -0.34 -0.54
C LEU A 21 -3.15 -1.81 -0.88
N THR A 22 -2.38 -2.51 -0.05
CA THR A 22 -2.14 -3.96 -0.18
C THR A 22 -3.45 -4.73 0.04
N ILE A 23 -4.22 -4.38 1.08
CA ILE A 23 -5.55 -4.95 1.32
C ILE A 23 -6.49 -4.63 0.14
N LEU A 24 -6.49 -3.39 -0.35
CA LEU A 24 -7.29 -2.99 -1.50
C LEU A 24 -6.96 -3.84 -2.74
N SER A 25 -5.68 -4.15 -2.98
CA SER A 25 -5.26 -4.94 -4.14
C SER A 25 -5.91 -6.34 -4.17
N GLU A 26 -6.19 -6.94 -3.01
CA GLU A 26 -6.89 -8.24 -2.92
C GLU A 26 -8.35 -8.18 -3.39
N GLY A 27 -9.00 -7.01 -3.27
CA GLY A 27 -10.37 -6.78 -3.72
C GLY A 27 -10.50 -6.28 -5.17
N THR A 28 -9.40 -6.09 -5.88
CA THR A 28 -9.38 -5.57 -7.26
C THR A 28 -9.06 -6.65 -8.29
N ALA A 29 -9.34 -6.36 -9.56
CA ALA A 29 -9.07 -7.25 -10.68
C ALA A 29 -8.61 -6.47 -11.94
N GLY A 30 -8.06 -7.19 -12.91
CA GLY A 30 -7.60 -6.63 -14.19
C GLY A 30 -6.58 -5.51 -14.01
N LYS A 31 -6.68 -4.48 -14.85
CA LYS A 31 -5.73 -3.37 -14.93
C LYS A 31 -5.50 -2.67 -13.57
N THR A 32 -6.55 -2.44 -12.79
CA THR A 32 -6.43 -1.78 -11.48
C THR A 32 -5.56 -2.59 -10.51
N ARG A 33 -5.71 -3.92 -10.52
CA ARG A 33 -4.88 -4.81 -9.71
C ARG A 33 -3.43 -4.75 -10.17
N ASP A 34 -3.19 -4.82 -11.47
CA ASP A 34 -1.84 -4.81 -12.03
C ASP A 34 -1.08 -3.51 -11.70
N GLU A 35 -1.78 -2.37 -11.75
CA GLU A 35 -1.23 -1.07 -11.34
C GLU A 35 -0.86 -1.03 -9.85
N LEU A 36 -1.74 -1.55 -8.98
CA LEU A 36 -1.47 -1.62 -7.54
C LEU A 36 -0.29 -2.53 -7.23
N LEU A 37 -0.21 -3.72 -7.85
CA LEU A 37 0.90 -4.64 -7.65
C LEU A 37 2.23 -4.01 -8.10
N ALA A 38 2.24 -3.32 -9.25
CA ALA A 38 3.43 -2.66 -9.78
C ALA A 38 3.91 -1.50 -8.87
N ILE A 39 3.01 -0.61 -8.47
CA ILE A 39 3.37 0.57 -7.66
C ILE A 39 3.81 0.16 -6.24
N LEU A 40 3.13 -0.82 -5.64
CA LEU A 40 3.43 -1.29 -4.28
C LEU A 40 4.56 -2.33 -4.25
N ARG A 41 5.08 -2.72 -5.43
CA ARG A 41 6.10 -3.77 -5.62
C ARG A 41 5.70 -5.07 -4.93
N LEU A 42 4.45 -5.47 -5.11
CA LEU A 42 3.91 -6.72 -4.56
C LEU A 42 4.15 -7.86 -5.57
N PRO A 43 4.34 -9.10 -5.09
CA PRO A 43 4.39 -10.26 -5.96
C PRO A 43 3.04 -10.49 -6.64
N ILE A 44 3.07 -11.13 -7.81
CA ILE A 44 1.85 -11.47 -8.57
C ILE A 44 1.03 -12.54 -7.85
N ASP A 45 1.71 -13.47 -7.16
CA ASP A 45 1.08 -14.56 -6.41
C ASP A 45 0.40 -14.03 -5.13
N PRO A 46 -0.94 -14.13 -5.02
CA PRO A 46 -1.67 -13.71 -3.82
C PRO A 46 -1.21 -14.41 -2.53
N ALA A 47 -0.74 -15.66 -2.61
CA ALA A 47 -0.27 -16.37 -1.43
C ALA A 47 0.99 -15.69 -0.85
N GLN A 48 1.91 -15.28 -1.73
CA GLN A 48 3.10 -14.54 -1.32
C GLN A 48 2.76 -13.17 -0.73
N ILE A 49 1.77 -12.45 -1.28
CA ILE A 49 1.29 -11.17 -0.72
C ILE A 49 0.84 -11.36 0.74
N ARG A 50 0.08 -12.42 1.02
CA ARG A 50 -0.44 -12.72 2.36
C ARG A 50 0.66 -13.11 3.33
N THR A 51 1.59 -13.97 2.91
CA THR A 51 2.77 -14.31 3.72
C THR A 51 3.57 -13.06 4.05
N ILE A 52 3.78 -12.19 3.04
CA ILE A 52 4.55 -10.97 3.21
C ILE A 52 3.89 -9.99 4.19
N SER A 53 2.60 -9.78 4.00
CA SER A 53 1.82 -8.89 4.86
C SER A 53 1.75 -9.42 6.29
N GLY A 54 1.59 -10.74 6.46
CA GLY A 54 1.55 -11.39 7.77
C GLY A 54 2.84 -11.17 8.58
N TYR A 55 4.02 -11.40 7.99
CA TYR A 55 5.27 -11.14 8.72
C TYR A 55 5.54 -9.64 8.92
N THR A 56 5.10 -8.78 7.99
CA THR A 56 5.36 -7.33 8.08
C THR A 56 4.53 -6.68 9.18
N LEU A 57 3.31 -7.20 9.40
CA LEU A 57 2.37 -6.67 10.39
C LEU A 57 2.43 -7.39 11.74
N SER A 58 3.11 -8.53 11.84
CA SER A 58 3.25 -9.26 13.11
C SER A 58 3.82 -8.44 14.27
N PRO A 59 4.72 -7.45 14.08
CA PRO A 59 5.22 -6.64 15.20
C PRO A 59 4.19 -5.64 15.76
N LEU A 60 3.03 -5.48 15.09
CA LEU A 60 1.97 -4.54 15.47
C LEU A 60 0.79 -5.23 16.18
N GLN A 61 0.83 -6.56 16.31
CA GLN A 61 -0.19 -7.36 17.01
C GLN A 61 0.22 -7.60 18.46
#